data_AF-K1UIZ3-F1
#
_entry.id   AF-K1UIZ3-F1
#
_cell.length_a   1.000
_cell.length_b   1.000
_cell.length_c   1.000
_cell.angle_alpha   90.00
_cell.angle_beta   90.00
_cell.angle_gamma   90.00
#
_symmetry.space_group_name_H-M   'P 1'
#
loop_
_entity.id
_entity.type
_entity.pdbx_description
1 polymer ?
#
loop_
_entity_poly.entity_id
_entity_poly.type
_entity_poly.pdbx_seq_one_letter_code
_entity_poly.pdbx_strand_id
1 'polypeptide(L)'
;MEAGVFQIGTNRYIDKLVFKCGSFQPEPDLPYTFVMGKKLKKGPESYEDVREAVVKDYLTVYEDAWLKDLKRKYKVEINQEVLKTVNNNGSN
;
A
#
# COMPACT_ATOMS: atom_id res chain seq x y z
N MET A 1 -15.45 -0.96 6.19
CA MET A 1 -14.91 -1.74 7.32
C MET A 1 -13.54 -2.24 6.91
N GLU A 2 -12.52 -1.95 7.71
CA GLU A 2 -11.15 -2.40 7.47
C GLU A 2 -10.76 -3.31 8.63
N ALA A 3 -10.23 -4.48 8.33
CA ALA A 3 -9.82 -5.49 9.32
C ALA A 3 -8.46 -6.04 8.93
N GLY A 4 -7.61 -6.29 9.93
CA GLY A 4 -6.26 -6.79 9.71
C GLY A 4 -5.33 -6.41 10.87
N VAL A 5 -4.04 -6.67 10.66
CA VAL A 5 -2.99 -6.30 11.61
C VAL A 5 -2.51 -4.89 11.28
N PHE A 6 -2.66 -3.98 12.24
CA PHE A 6 -2.25 -2.58 12.09
C PHE A 6 -0.99 -2.30 12.90
N GLN A 7 -0.02 -1.64 12.26
CA GLN A 7 1.16 -1.10 12.92
C GLN A 7 1.01 0.42 13.10
N ILE A 8 1.84 0.99 13.98
CA ILE A 8 1.86 2.44 14.19
C ILE A 8 2.19 3.12 12.86
N GLY A 9 1.34 4.07 12.44
CA GLY A 9 1.48 4.81 11.20
C GLY A 9 0.75 4.21 10.00
N THR A 10 0.21 2.98 10.11
CA THR A 10 -0.57 2.35 9.04
C THR A 10 -1.97 2.96 8.93
N ASN A 11 -2.61 3.22 10.07
CA ASN A 11 -3.96 3.79 10.11
C ASN A 11 -4.09 4.83 11.22
N ARG A 12 -4.39 6.08 10.82
CA ARG A 12 -4.49 7.25 11.71
C ARG A 12 -5.56 7.12 12.80
N TYR A 13 -6.65 6.42 12.51
CA TYR A 13 -7.72 6.17 13.47
C TYR A 13 -7.29 5.15 14.52
N ILE A 14 -6.62 4.07 14.12
CA ILE A 14 -6.08 3.05 15.02
C ILE A 14 -4.93 3.63 15.87
N ASP A 15 -4.07 4.44 15.27
CA ASP A 15 -3.00 5.15 15.96
C ASP A 15 -3.53 6.00 17.11
N LYS A 16 -4.57 6.80 16.83
CA LYS A 16 -5.18 7.66 17.84
C LYS A 16 -5.92 6.86 18.91
N LEU A 17 -6.77 5.92 18.49
CA LEU A 17 -7.73 5.24 19.38
C LEU A 17 -7.09 4.10 20.18
N VAL A 18 -6.15 3.34 19.60
CA VAL A 18 -5.53 2.15 20.20
C VAL A 18 -4.09 2.42 20.67
N PHE A 19 -3.28 3.05 19.82
CA PHE A 19 -1.89 3.35 20.16
C PHE A 19 -1.72 4.64 20.99
N LYS A 20 -2.75 5.50 21.04
CA LYS A 20 -2.74 6.82 21.69
C LYS A 20 -1.65 7.75 21.12
N CYS A 21 -1.30 7.56 19.85
CA CYS A 21 -0.30 8.35 19.14
C CYS A 21 -0.97 9.07 17.94
N GLY A 22 -0.52 10.27 17.61
CA GLY A 22 -1.05 11.03 16.46
C GLY A 22 -2.40 11.73 16.70
N SER A 23 -3.00 12.16 15.60
CA SER A 23 -4.31 12.82 15.52
C SER A 23 -4.97 12.50 14.17
N PHE A 24 -6.31 12.52 14.14
CA PHE A 24 -7.09 12.47 12.91
C PHE A 24 -8.21 13.52 13.00
N GLN A 25 -8.68 14.00 11.85
CA GLN A 25 -9.86 14.85 11.77
C GLN A 25 -11.07 13.95 11.52
N PRO A 26 -12.14 14.03 12.34
CA PRO A 26 -13.37 13.29 12.07
C PRO A 26 -13.94 13.71 10.72
N GLU A 27 -14.32 12.73 9.91
CA GLU A 27 -14.96 12.99 8.64
C GLU A 27 -16.43 13.41 8.89
N PRO A 28 -16.92 14.51 8.29
CA PRO A 28 -18.28 15.01 8.58
C PRO A 28 -19.37 13.99 8.32
N ASP A 29 -19.16 13.12 7.33
CA ASP A 29 -20.12 12.10 6.89
C ASP A 29 -20.05 10.81 7.75
N LEU A 30 -18.99 10.65 8.54
CA LEU A 30 -18.75 9.47 9.38
C LEU A 30 -18.38 9.89 10.82
N PRO A 31 -19.35 10.42 11.60
CA PRO A 31 -19.10 11.01 12.91
C PRO A 31 -18.67 9.99 13.98
N TYR A 32 -18.84 8.70 13.73
CA TYR A 32 -18.49 7.64 14.67
C TYR A 32 -17.46 6.69 14.06
N THR A 33 -16.31 6.56 14.73
CA THR A 33 -15.29 5.57 14.41
C THR A 33 -15.17 4.59 15.57
N PHE A 34 -15.48 3.32 15.32
CA PHE A 34 -15.34 2.26 16.32
C PHE A 34 -14.16 1.37 15.94
N VAL A 35 -13.34 1.05 16.94
CA VAL A 35 -12.22 0.10 16.80
C VAL A 35 -12.51 -1.10 17.69
N MET A 36 -12.45 -2.29 17.12
CA MET A 36 -12.65 -3.55 17.83
C MET A 36 -11.46 -4.45 17.55
N GLY A 37 -10.79 -4.92 18.60
CA GLY A 37 -9.60 -5.75 18.46
C GLY A 37 -8.77 -5.81 19.73
N LYS A 38 -7.64 -6.52 19.67
CA LYS A 38 -6.66 -6.63 20.76
C LYS A 38 -5.40 -5.86 20.40
N LYS A 39 -4.86 -5.12 21.37
CA LYS A 39 -3.54 -4.50 21.25
C LYS A 39 -2.47 -5.51 21.64
N LEU A 40 -1.71 -5.99 20.66
CA LEU A 40 -0.57 -6.89 20.88
C LEU A 40 0.63 -6.09 21.40
N LYS A 41 1.14 -6.42 22.59
CA LYS A 41 2.25 -5.66 23.25
C LYS A 41 3.63 -6.29 23.06
N LYS A 42 3.71 -7.60 22.82
CA LYS A 42 4.97 -8.37 22.80
C LYS A 42 5.43 -8.79 21.39
N GLY A 43 4.68 -8.40 20.35
CA GLY A 43 4.84 -8.89 18.99
C GLY A 43 3.61 -9.69 18.52
N PRO A 44 3.65 -10.27 17.32
CA PRO A 44 2.59 -11.16 16.82
C PRO A 44 2.44 -12.36 17.75
N GLU A 45 1.20 -12.73 18.06
CA GLU A 45 0.88 -13.89 18.92
C GLU A 45 0.88 -15.19 18.11
N SER A 46 0.52 -15.11 16.82
CA SER A 46 0.46 -16.24 15.91
C SER A 46 1.21 -15.96 14.61
N TYR A 47 1.63 -17.03 13.94
CA TYR A 47 2.17 -16.94 12.58
C TYR A 47 1.14 -16.35 11.59
N GLU A 48 -0.15 -16.49 11.91
CA GLU A 48 -1.24 -15.97 11.09
C GLU A 48 -1.24 -14.43 11.03
N ASP A 49 -0.79 -13.76 12.09
CA ASP A 49 -0.71 -12.29 12.17
C ASP A 49 0.26 -11.70 11.14
N VAL A 50 1.29 -12.47 10.77
CA VAL A 50 2.31 -12.07 9.80
C VAL A 50 2.16 -12.74 8.44
N ARG A 51 1.28 -13.75 8.34
CA ARG A 51 1.09 -14.54 7.13
C ARG A 51 0.72 -13.67 5.93
N GLU A 52 -0.19 -12.71 6.11
CA GLU A 52 -0.59 -11.81 5.03
C GLU A 52 0.57 -10.93 4.53
N ALA A 53 1.37 -10.38 5.45
CA ALA A 53 2.55 -9.60 5.10
C ALA A 53 3.57 -10.45 4.33
N VAL A 54 3.86 -11.67 4.81
CA VAL A 54 4.79 -12.60 4.16
C VAL A 54 4.31 -13.00 2.76
N VAL A 55 3.01 -13.29 2.60
CA VAL A 55 2.43 -13.63 1.29
C VAL A 55 2.54 -12.44 0.34
N LYS A 56 2.26 -11.23 0.82
CA LYS A 56 2.39 -10.00 0.02
C LYS A 56 3.82 -9.78 -0.45
N ASP A 57 4.80 -9.92 0.45
CA ASP A 57 6.22 -9.76 0.11
C ASP A 57 6.65 -10.82 -0.92
N TYR A 58 6.21 -12.06 -0.74
CA TYR A 58 6.47 -13.15 -1.68
C TYR A 58 5.90 -12.87 -3.08
N LEU A 59 4.63 -12.44 -3.15
CA LEU A 59 3.99 -12.10 -4.42
C LEU A 59 4.70 -10.93 -5.10
N THR A 60 5.10 -9.91 -4.36
CA THR A 60 5.83 -8.75 -4.90
C THR A 60 7.13 -9.17 -5.59
N VAL A 61 7.91 -10.05 -4.96
CA VAL A 61 9.16 -10.57 -5.54
C VAL A 61 8.88 -11.38 -6.82
N TYR A 62 7.81 -12.18 -6.81
CA TYR A 62 7.43 -12.99 -7.97
C TYR A 62 6.94 -12.12 -9.14
N GLU A 63 6.10 -11.12 -8.87
CA GLU A 63 5.62 -10.16 -9.86
C GLU A 63 6.77 -9.38 -10.49
N ASP A 64 7.73 -8.91 -9.68
CA ASP A 64 8.92 -8.23 -10.17
C ASP A 64 9.77 -9.11 -11.09
N ALA A 65 9.96 -10.37 -10.72
CA ALA A 65 10.69 -11.34 -11.52
C ALA A 65 9.96 -11.63 -12.84
N TRP A 66 8.64 -11.81 -12.78
CA TRP A 66 7.80 -12.06 -13.94
C TRP A 66 7.78 -10.86 -14.90
N LEU A 67 7.67 -9.65 -14.37
CA LEU A 67 7.68 -8.42 -15.17
C LEU A 67 9.04 -8.17 -15.83
N LYS A 68 10.15 -8.53 -15.16
CA LYS A 68 11.50 -8.52 -15.75
C LYS A 68 11.62 -9.52 -16.90
N ASP A 69 11.08 -10.74 -16.73
CA ASP A 69 11.09 -11.75 -17.80
C ASP A 69 10.25 -11.31 -19.00
N LEU A 70 9.05 -10.75 -18.77
CA LEU A 70 8.20 -10.20 -19.82
C LEU A 70 8.90 -9.07 -20.59
N LYS A 71 9.51 -8.11 -19.88
CA LYS A 71 10.27 -7.01 -20.51
C LYS A 71 11.44 -7.51 -21.35
N ARG A 72 12.09 -8.61 -20.95
CA ARG A 72 13.16 -9.24 -21.71
C ARG A 72 12.65 -9.99 -22.94
N LYS A 73 11.55 -10.73 -22.79
CA LYS A 73 10.96 -11.54 -23.87
C LYS A 73 10.32 -10.67 -24.95
N TYR A 74 9.68 -9.58 -24.56
CA TYR A 74 9.04 -8.61 -25.45
C TYR A 74 9.83 -7.32 -25.41
N LYS A 75 10.87 -7.23 -26.25
CA LYS A 75 11.65 -6.01 -26.42
C LYS A 75 10.74 -4.91 -26.99
N VAL A 76 10.35 -3.98 -26.14
CA VAL A 76 9.61 -2.79 -26.57
C VAL A 76 10.61 -1.78 -27.10
N GLU A 77 10.60 -1.55 -28.42
CA GLU A 77 11.36 -0.47 -29.03
C GLU A 77 10.55 0.82 -28.95
N ILE A 78 10.93 1.70 -28.03
CA ILE A 78 10.29 3.03 -27.90
C ILE A 78 10.83 3.90 -29.03
N ASN A 79 9.99 4.15 -30.03
CA ASN A 79 10.34 5.05 -31.12
C ASN A 79 10.33 6.50 -30.62
N GLN A 80 11.50 7.03 -30.25
CA GLN A 80 11.63 8.37 -29.68
C GLN A 80 11.36 9.49 -30.69
N GLU A 81 11.33 9.20 -32.00
CA GLU A 81 11.11 10.21 -33.04
C GLU A 81 9.67 10.73 -33.01
N VAL A 82 8.68 9.86 -32.80
CA VAL A 82 7.26 10.25 -32.67
C VAL A 82 6.96 10.97 -31.35
N LEU A 83 7.67 10.66 -30.26
CA LEU A 83 7.50 11.35 -28.97
C LEU A 83 7.89 12.83 -29.03
N LYS A 84 8.84 13.19 -29.90
CA LYS A 84 9.23 14.60 -30.13
C LYS A 84 8.20 15.36 -30.95
N THR A 85 7.47 14.67 -31.84
CA THR A 85 6.48 15.31 -32.72
C THR A 85 5.22 15.74 -31.96
N VAL A 86 4.81 15.00 -30.92
CA VAL A 86 3.63 15.34 -30.10
C VAL A 86 3.89 16.42 -29.04
N ASN A 87 5.15 16.77 -28.74
CA ASN A 87 5.49 17.78 -27.74
C ASN A 87 5.53 19.23 -28.26
N ASN A 88 5.05 19.49 -29.48
CA ASN A 88 5.08 20.82 -30.11
C ASN A 88 3.81 21.65 -29.92
N ASN A 89 2.83 21.19 -29.13
CA ASN A 89 1.51 21.85 -29.05
C ASN A 89 1.12 22.31 -27.62
N GLY A 90 2.07 22.37 -26.68
CA GLY A 90 1.83 22.73 -25.27
C GLY A 90 2.46 24.04 -24.78
N SER A 91 2.92 24.90 -25.68
CA SER A 91 3.39 26.26 -25.34
C SER A 91 2.43 27.29 -25.91
N ASN A 92 1.40 27.65 -25.13
CA ASN A 92 0.70 28.93 -25.25
C ASN A 92 0.18 29.36 -23.88
#